data_AF-A0A9E2Q8C6-F1
#
_entry.id   AF-A0A9E2Q8C6-F1
#
_cell.length_a   1.000
_cell.length_b   1.000
_cell.length_c   1.000
_cell.angle_alpha   90.00
_cell.angle_beta   90.00
_cell.angle_gamma   90.00
#
_symmetry.space_group_name_H-M   'P 1'
#
loop_
_entity.id
_entity.type
_entity.pdbx_description
1 polymer ?
#
loop_
_entity_poly.entity_id
_entity_poly.type
_entity_poly.pdbx_seq_one_letter_code
_entity_poly.pdbx_strand_id
1 'polypeptide(L)'
;MRIQFVLSEIGQGLRRNLSMTISVVLVTFVSLTFVGVASLLQTQIGKMKGDWYDKVEVTVLLCPTDSSAATCASGPVTDEQKAEIEAALEQPEVKPLIEKVYFESQDEAFASFQERFAGQFWATVMTAADMNSSYRIKLTDPTKYQVVADVVSGKQGVEEVQDQR
;
A
#
# COMPACT_ATOMS: atom_id res chain seq x y z
N MET A 1 -48.81 -26.82 -23.06
CA MET A 1 -48.70 -25.60 -23.90
C MET A 1 -47.32 -25.56 -24.57
N ARG A 2 -47.30 -25.73 -25.89
CA ARG A 2 -46.37 -25.24 -26.95
C ARG A 2 -44.90 -24.85 -26.69
N ILE A 3 -44.22 -25.24 -25.59
CA ILE A 3 -42.79 -24.92 -25.39
C ILE A 3 -41.92 -25.56 -26.49
N GLN A 4 -42.21 -26.81 -26.87
CA GLN A 4 -41.49 -27.49 -27.96
C GLN A 4 -41.69 -26.80 -29.32
N PHE A 5 -42.89 -26.27 -29.58
CA PHE A 5 -43.20 -25.55 -30.82
C PHE A 5 -42.46 -24.21 -30.87
N VAL A 6 -42.51 -23.43 -29.78
CA VAL A 6 -41.81 -22.15 -29.66
C VAL A 6 -40.29 -22.33 -29.78
N LEU A 7 -39.70 -23.37 -29.14
CA LEU A 7 -38.28 -23.68 -29.29
C LEU A 7 -37.91 -24.10 -30.72
N SER A 8 -38.80 -24.83 -31.42
CA SER A 8 -38.57 -25.23 -32.81
C SER A 8 -38.59 -24.03 -33.78
N GLU A 9 -39.51 -23.08 -33.59
CA GLU A 9 -39.57 -21.85 -34.40
C GLU A 9 -38.39 -20.93 -34.11
N ILE A 10 -37.98 -20.79 -32.84
CA ILE A 10 -36.78 -20.03 -32.46
C ILE A 10 -35.53 -20.65 -33.09
N GLY A 11 -35.35 -21.98 -33.01
CA GLY A 11 -34.22 -22.67 -33.61
C GLY A 11 -34.17 -22.52 -35.14
N GLN A 12 -35.32 -22.53 -35.79
CA GLN A 12 -35.42 -22.33 -37.24
C GLN A 12 -35.15 -20.86 -37.63
N GLY A 13 -35.60 -19.91 -36.82
CA GLY A 13 -35.27 -18.49 -36.95
C GLY A 13 -33.78 -18.19 -36.77
N LEU A 14 -33.14 -18.85 -35.80
CA LEU A 14 -31.69 -18.76 -35.54
C LEU A 14 -30.88 -19.35 -36.71
N ARG A 15 -31.32 -20.49 -37.26
CA ARG A 15 -30.65 -21.14 -38.40
C ARG A 15 -30.75 -20.33 -39.68
N ARG A 16 -31.87 -19.61 -39.89
CA ARG A 16 -32.06 -18.78 -41.09
C ARG A 16 -31.28 -17.47 -41.04
N ASN A 17 -31.06 -16.91 -39.85
CA ASN A 17 -30.34 -15.66 -39.63
C ASN A 17 -28.97 -15.87 -38.96
N LEU A 18 -28.38 -17.05 -39.14
CA LEU A 18 -27.22 -17.52 -38.39
C LEU A 18 -26.03 -16.55 -38.48
N SER A 19 -25.77 -16.00 -39.67
CA SER A 19 -24.69 -15.04 -39.88
C SER A 19 -24.88 -13.75 -39.09
N MET A 20 -26.09 -13.20 -39.05
CA MET A 20 -26.38 -11.96 -38.33
C MET A 20 -26.33 -12.19 -36.82
N THR A 21 -26.87 -13.33 -36.35
CA THR A 21 -26.81 -13.72 -34.93
C THR A 21 -25.38 -13.93 -34.45
N ILE A 22 -24.52 -14.60 -35.23
CA ILE A 22 -23.11 -14.81 -34.88
C ILE A 22 -22.38 -13.47 -34.76
N SER A 23 -22.60 -12.53 -35.70
CA SER A 23 -21.98 -11.20 -35.62
C SER A 23 -22.36 -10.45 -34.36
N VAL A 24 -23.65 -10.48 -33.98
CA VAL A 24 -24.13 -9.83 -32.76
C VAL A 24 -23.51 -10.46 -31.50
N VAL A 25 -23.46 -11.79 -31.44
CA VAL A 25 -22.84 -12.51 -30.30
C VAL A 25 -21.35 -12.22 -30.20
N LEU A 26 -20.63 -12.15 -31.32
CA LEU A 26 -19.20 -11.85 -31.32
C LEU A 26 -18.93 -10.43 -30.81
N VAL A 27 -19.69 -9.44 -31.27
CA VAL A 27 -19.54 -8.05 -30.83
C VAL A 27 -19.86 -7.88 -29.34
N THR A 28 -20.93 -8.52 -28.84
CA THR A 28 -21.27 -8.48 -27.41
C THR A 28 -20.23 -9.20 -26.56
N PHE A 29 -19.73 -10.36 -27.02
CA PHE A 29 -18.67 -11.10 -26.35
C PHE A 29 -17.38 -10.27 -26.24
N VAL A 30 -16.95 -9.64 -27.33
CA VAL A 30 -15.76 -8.78 -27.34
C VAL A 30 -15.95 -7.61 -26.37
N SER A 31 -17.10 -6.94 -26.42
CA SER A 31 -17.42 -5.82 -25.53
C SER A 31 -17.40 -6.21 -24.05
N LEU A 32 -18.05 -7.33 -23.69
CA LEU A 32 -18.07 -7.85 -22.33
C LEU A 32 -16.68 -8.30 -21.86
N THR A 33 -15.87 -8.84 -22.77
CA THR A 33 -14.48 -9.22 -22.46
C THR A 33 -13.65 -7.99 -22.11
N PHE A 34 -13.74 -6.90 -22.88
CA PHE A 34 -13.04 -5.65 -22.55
C PHE A 34 -13.51 -5.05 -21.22
N VAL A 35 -14.82 -5.08 -20.94
CA VAL A 35 -15.36 -4.64 -19.64
C VAL A 35 -14.87 -5.52 -18.51
N GLY A 36 -14.84 -6.85 -18.70
CA GLY A 36 -14.32 -7.80 -17.72
C GLY A 36 -12.83 -7.60 -17.44
N VAL A 37 -12.01 -7.42 -18.48
CA VAL A 37 -10.59 -7.11 -18.35
C VAL A 37 -10.38 -5.75 -17.66
N ALA A 38 -11.15 -4.71 -18.03
CA ALA A 38 -11.07 -3.41 -17.38
C ALA A 38 -11.45 -3.48 -15.90
N SER A 39 -12.47 -4.27 -15.54
CA SER A 39 -12.89 -4.48 -14.15
C SER A 39 -11.84 -5.27 -13.34
N LEU A 40 -11.23 -6.29 -13.94
CA LEU A 40 -10.12 -7.03 -13.33
C LEU A 40 -8.88 -6.14 -13.17
N LEU A 41 -8.56 -5.30 -14.15
CA LEU A 41 -7.49 -4.31 -14.04
C LEU A 41 -7.81 -3.27 -12.96
N GLN A 42 -9.05 -2.78 -12.85
CA GLN A 42 -9.46 -1.91 -11.75
C GLN A 42 -9.32 -2.58 -10.38
N THR A 43 -9.55 -3.89 -10.29
CA THR A 43 -9.35 -4.65 -9.04
C THR A 43 -7.87 -4.88 -8.75
N GLN A 44 -7.03 -5.07 -9.77
CA GLN A 44 -5.57 -5.09 -9.61
C GLN A 44 -5.02 -3.71 -9.23
N ILE A 45 -5.52 -2.64 -9.83
CA ILE A 45 -5.21 -1.24 -9.45
C ILE A 45 -5.75 -0.94 -8.05
N GLY A 46 -6.91 -1.48 -7.69
CA GLY A 46 -7.50 -1.39 -6.35
C GLY A 46 -6.68 -2.10 -5.28
N LYS A 47 -6.03 -3.22 -5.63
CA LYS A 47 -5.05 -3.91 -4.78
C LYS A 47 -3.67 -3.25 -4.78
N MET A 48 -3.32 -2.50 -5.83
CA MET A 48 -2.20 -1.54 -5.78
C MET A 48 -2.58 -0.28 -4.97
N LYS A 49 -3.88 0.02 -4.88
CA LYS A 49 -4.48 0.99 -3.95
C LYS A 49 -4.67 0.44 -2.51
N GLY A 50 -3.91 -0.58 -2.12
CA GLY A 50 -3.29 -0.53 -0.80
C GLY A 50 -2.02 0.33 -0.88
N ASP A 51 -2.03 1.46 -1.59
CA ASP A 51 -2.24 2.85 -1.09
C ASP A 51 -1.44 3.28 0.15
N TRP A 52 -0.68 2.41 0.81
CA TRP A 52 -0.04 2.78 2.07
C TRP A 52 1.32 3.47 1.88
N TYR A 53 1.95 3.36 0.70
CA TYR A 53 3.40 3.65 0.53
C TYR A 53 3.88 4.39 -0.72
N ASP A 54 3.05 4.66 -1.71
CA ASP A 54 3.54 4.93 -3.08
C ASP A 54 4.30 6.26 -3.31
N LYS A 55 4.53 7.09 -2.28
CA LYS A 55 5.44 8.26 -2.34
C LYS A 55 6.01 8.63 -0.97
N VAL A 56 6.27 7.67 -0.10
CA VAL A 56 6.99 7.97 1.14
C VAL A 56 8.47 7.87 0.82
N GLU A 57 9.20 8.96 1.01
CA GLU A 57 10.62 9.04 0.61
C GLU A 57 11.53 8.84 1.83
N VAL A 58 11.02 9.15 3.02
CA VAL A 58 11.77 8.99 4.27
C VAL A 58 10.93 8.20 5.26
N THR A 59 11.47 7.08 5.73
CA THR A 59 10.95 6.32 6.87
C THR A 59 11.84 6.55 8.08
N VAL A 60 11.29 7.10 9.14
CA VAL A 60 11.95 7.25 10.44
C VAL A 60 11.51 6.08 11.31
N LEU A 61 12.40 5.10 11.50
CA LEU A 61 12.17 3.95 12.38
C LEU A 61 12.35 4.39 13.83
N LEU A 62 11.34 4.13 14.64
CA LEU A 62 11.37 4.41 16.07
C LEU A 62 11.94 3.23 16.83
N CYS A 63 12.50 3.53 18.01
CA CYS A 63 13.10 2.55 18.89
C CYS A 63 12.12 1.43 19.30
N PRO A 64 12.38 0.17 18.90
CA PRO A 64 11.65 -1.00 19.35
C PRO A 64 12.13 -1.42 20.75
N THR A 65 11.47 -2.42 21.33
CA THR A 65 11.79 -2.94 22.67
C THR A 65 13.22 -3.46 22.78
N ASP A 66 13.74 -4.10 21.73
CA ASP A 66 15.03 -4.78 21.69
C ASP A 66 16.01 -4.13 20.70
N SER A 67 16.09 -2.80 20.69
CA SER A 67 17.05 -2.08 19.84
C SER A 67 18.46 -2.09 20.42
N SER A 68 19.46 -2.20 19.54
CA SER A 68 20.88 -2.01 19.88
C SER A 68 21.41 -0.61 19.57
N ALA A 69 20.57 0.28 19.05
CA ALA A 69 20.98 1.65 18.71
C ALA A 69 21.24 2.49 19.96
N ALA A 70 22.27 3.35 19.90
CA ALA A 70 22.64 4.22 21.02
C ALA A 70 21.53 5.22 21.41
N THR A 71 20.73 5.64 20.42
CA THR A 71 19.55 6.51 20.58
C THR A 71 18.35 5.79 21.22
N CYS A 72 18.40 4.46 21.33
CA CYS A 72 17.38 3.59 21.89
C CYS A 72 17.82 2.93 23.21
N ALA A 73 18.94 3.36 23.79
CA ALA A 73 19.46 2.82 25.05
C ALA A 73 18.49 2.96 26.23
N SER A 74 17.53 3.90 26.14
CA SER A 74 16.49 4.16 27.12
C SER A 74 15.29 3.20 27.00
N GLY A 75 15.28 2.31 26.01
CA GLY A 75 14.18 1.38 25.72
C GLY A 75 13.26 1.87 24.58
N PRO A 76 12.02 1.36 24.51
CA PRO A 76 11.08 1.71 23.45
C PRO A 76 10.73 3.20 23.50
N VAL A 77 10.39 3.76 22.34
CA VAL A 77 10.09 5.19 22.19
C VAL A 77 8.95 5.63 23.13
N THR A 78 9.17 6.71 23.89
CA THR A 78 8.14 7.29 24.78
C THR A 78 7.29 8.32 24.04
N ASP A 79 6.12 8.66 24.60
CA ASP A 79 5.25 9.66 23.97
C ASP A 79 5.87 11.07 23.99
N GLU A 80 6.71 11.38 24.98
CA GLU A 80 7.49 12.62 25.00
C GLU A 80 8.51 12.67 23.85
N GLN A 81 9.21 11.56 23.59
CA GLN A 81 10.17 11.47 22.48
C GLN A 81 9.46 11.55 21.12
N LYS A 82 8.28 10.94 20.98
CA LYS A 82 7.44 11.11 19.78
C LYS A 82 7.08 12.57 19.55
N ALA A 83 6.64 13.27 20.60
CA ALA A 83 6.31 14.69 20.51
C ALA A 83 7.54 15.55 20.13
N GLU A 84 8.74 15.21 20.60
CA GLU A 84 9.98 15.88 20.20
C GLU A 84 10.35 15.63 18.73
N ILE A 85 10.12 14.43 18.21
CA ILE A 85 10.33 14.08 16.80
C ILE A 85 9.32 14.83 15.93
N GLU A 86 8.04 14.83 16.31
CA GLU A 86 6.99 15.57 15.60
C GLU A 86 7.29 17.08 15.60
N ALA A 87 7.68 17.65 16.74
CA ALA A 87 8.09 19.04 16.84
C ALA A 87 9.30 19.36 15.94
N ALA A 88 10.23 18.42 15.76
CA ALA A 88 11.35 18.56 14.84
C ALA A 88 10.89 18.59 13.37
N LEU A 89 9.92 17.76 13.00
CA LEU A 89 9.31 17.74 11.66
C LEU A 89 8.48 19.00 11.38
N GLU A 90 8.00 19.69 12.42
CA GLU A 90 7.28 20.96 12.29
C GLU A 90 8.19 22.19 12.22
N GLN A 91 9.52 22.02 12.35
CA GLN A 91 10.45 23.15 12.28
C GLN A 91 10.38 23.85 10.92
N PRO A 92 10.54 25.19 10.88
CA PRO A 92 10.39 25.97 9.65
C PRO A 92 11.38 25.59 8.54
N GLU A 93 12.49 24.93 8.89
CA GLU A 93 13.52 24.46 7.95
C GLU A 93 13.09 23.22 7.15
N VAL A 94 12.31 22.32 7.76
CA VAL A 94 11.88 21.03 7.16
C VAL A 94 10.40 20.98 6.83
N LYS A 95 9.55 21.71 7.55
CA LYS A 95 8.10 21.80 7.28
C LYS A 95 7.73 22.09 5.81
N PRO A 96 8.38 23.02 5.07
CA PRO A 96 8.05 23.24 3.66
C PRO A 96 8.47 22.08 2.74
N LEU A 97 9.39 21.22 3.20
CA LEU A 97 9.85 20.04 2.49
C LEU A 97 8.94 18.84 2.72
N ILE A 98 8.00 18.90 3.68
CA ILE A 98 7.14 17.79 4.05
C ILE A 98 5.74 18.03 3.50
N GLU A 99 5.26 17.14 2.63
CA GLU A 99 3.88 17.16 2.15
C GLU A 99 2.95 16.51 3.18
N LYS A 100 3.36 15.36 3.73
CA LYS A 100 2.53 14.62 4.69
C LYS A 100 3.37 13.68 5.56
N VAL A 101 2.98 13.56 6.83
CA VAL A 101 3.53 12.58 7.76
C VAL A 101 2.44 11.55 8.07
N TYR A 102 2.81 10.28 8.02
CA TYR A 102 1.96 9.16 8.43
C TYR A 102 2.66 8.44 9.58
N PHE A 103 1.91 8.13 10.63
CA PHE A 103 2.39 7.30 11.71
C PHE A 103 1.97 5.85 11.44
N GLU A 104 2.93 4.94 11.49
CA GLU A 104 2.73 3.51 11.40
C GLU A 104 2.99 2.88 12.77
N SER A 105 1.95 2.24 13.31
CA SER A 105 2.07 1.43 14.51
C SER A 105 2.79 0.10 14.23
N GLN A 106 3.28 -0.54 15.29
CA GLN A 106 3.91 -1.86 15.20
C GLN A 106 2.96 -2.93 14.64
N ASP A 107 1.67 -2.85 14.97
CA ASP A 107 0.65 -3.78 14.48
C ASP A 107 0.38 -3.60 12.98
N GLU A 108 0.35 -2.34 12.50
CA GLU A 108 0.20 -2.02 11.07
C GLU A 108 1.44 -2.43 10.27
N ALA A 109 2.64 -2.20 10.83
CA ALA A 109 3.90 -2.67 10.26
C ALA A 109 3.92 -4.20 10.15
N PHE A 110 3.46 -4.89 11.19
CA PHE A 110 3.39 -6.35 11.20
C PHE A 110 2.39 -6.89 10.19
N ALA A 111 1.20 -6.29 10.09
CA ALA A 111 0.20 -6.68 9.09
C ALA A 111 0.76 -6.52 7.67
N SER A 112 1.37 -5.37 7.37
CA SER A 112 2.01 -5.10 6.07
C SER A 112 3.15 -6.07 5.78
N PHE A 113 3.96 -6.38 6.79
CA PHE A 113 5.05 -7.35 6.71
C PHE A 113 4.55 -8.78 6.42
N GLN A 114 3.50 -9.23 7.13
CA GLN A 114 2.88 -10.53 6.91
C GLN A 114 2.31 -10.67 5.49
N GLU A 115 1.69 -9.61 4.97
CA GLU A 115 1.20 -9.59 3.59
C GLU A 115 2.34 -9.71 2.57
N ARG A 116 3.46 -9.00 2.79
CA ARG A 116 4.59 -8.96 1.86
C ARG A 116 5.42 -10.25 1.86
N PHE A 117 5.57 -10.87 3.03
CA PHE A 117 6.39 -12.08 3.21
C PHE A 117 5.56 -13.34 3.44
N ALA A 118 4.28 -13.30 3.08
CA ALA A 118 3.37 -14.44 3.14
C ALA A 118 4.00 -15.66 2.42
N GLY A 119 4.23 -16.74 3.18
CA GLY A 119 4.82 -17.99 2.68
C GLY A 119 6.28 -18.22 3.04
N GLN A 120 6.96 -17.24 3.64
CA GLN A 120 8.29 -17.42 4.21
C GLN A 120 8.18 -18.00 5.63
N PHE A 121 8.89 -19.10 5.92
CA PHE A 121 8.85 -19.73 7.25
C PHE A 121 9.27 -18.77 8.38
N TRP A 122 10.27 -17.93 8.12
CA TRP A 122 10.77 -16.96 9.08
C TRP A 122 9.78 -15.81 9.36
N ALA A 123 8.91 -15.46 8.40
CA ALA A 123 7.89 -14.44 8.63
C ALA A 123 6.79 -14.92 9.61
N THR A 124 6.54 -16.23 9.67
CA THR A 124 5.52 -16.80 10.57
C THR A 124 5.92 -16.84 12.04
N VAL A 125 7.21 -16.71 12.35
CA VAL A 125 7.72 -16.69 13.73
C VAL A 125 7.92 -15.29 14.28
N MET A 126 7.81 -14.26 13.42
CA MET A 126 7.87 -12.87 13.85
C MET A 126 6.56 -12.45 14.51
N THR A 127 6.64 -11.52 15.44
CA THR A 127 5.52 -10.92 16.16
C THR A 127 5.48 -9.41 15.91
N ALA A 128 4.37 -8.75 16.27
CA ALA A 128 4.29 -7.29 16.19
C ALA A 128 5.33 -6.59 17.07
N ALA A 129 5.74 -7.20 18.18
CA ALA A 129 6.77 -6.65 19.06
C ALA A 129 8.16 -6.58 18.41
N ASP A 130 8.41 -7.42 17.41
CA ASP A 130 9.66 -7.41 16.63
C ASP A 130 9.67 -6.30 15.56
N MET A 131 8.55 -5.62 15.35
CA MET A 131 8.43 -4.54 14.38
C MET A 131 8.73 -3.18 15.01
N ASN A 132 9.30 -2.31 14.20
CA ASN A 132 9.44 -0.90 14.50
C ASN A 132 8.10 -0.18 14.26
N SER A 133 7.73 0.72 15.16
CA SER A 133 6.83 1.80 14.77
C SER A 133 7.62 2.80 13.93
N SER A 134 6.97 3.48 12.98
CA SER A 134 7.69 4.37 12.08
C SER A 134 6.90 5.63 11.70
N TYR A 135 7.61 6.73 11.47
CA TYR A 135 7.05 7.89 10.79
C TYR A 135 7.42 7.83 9.32
N ARG A 136 6.39 7.77 8.48
CA ARG A 136 6.45 7.65 7.04
C ARG A 136 6.20 9.05 6.47
N ILE A 137 7.25 9.71 5.99
CA ILE A 137 7.22 11.09 5.54
C ILE A 137 7.26 11.16 4.01
N LYS A 138 6.24 11.79 3.44
CA LYS A 138 6.20 12.17 2.04
C LYS A 138 6.75 13.59 1.89
N LEU A 139 7.79 13.77 1.08
CA LEU A 139 8.35 15.09 0.84
C LEU A 139 7.68 15.76 -0.35
N THR A 140 7.77 17.09 -0.38
CA THR A 140 7.41 17.91 -1.54
C THR A 140 8.51 17.84 -2.61
N ASP A 141 9.77 17.65 -2.22
CA ASP A 141 10.93 17.46 -3.10
C ASP A 141 11.80 16.26 -2.66
N PRO A 142 11.77 15.13 -3.40
CA PRO A 142 12.58 13.93 -3.12
C PRO A 142 14.09 14.12 -3.11
N THR A 143 14.60 15.22 -3.68
CA THR A 143 16.04 15.50 -3.65
C THR A 143 16.51 16.06 -2.31
N LYS A 144 15.57 16.46 -1.45
CA LYS A 144 15.83 17.12 -0.16
C LYS A 144 15.70 16.19 1.05
N TYR A 145 15.65 14.87 0.82
CA TYR A 145 15.52 13.86 1.89
C TYR A 145 16.57 14.05 3.00
N GLN A 146 17.81 14.40 2.61
CA GLN A 146 18.93 14.49 3.53
C GLN A 146 18.72 15.59 4.59
N VAL A 147 18.03 16.69 4.23
CA VAL A 147 17.73 17.78 5.17
C VAL A 147 16.76 17.29 6.25
N VAL A 148 15.74 16.52 5.87
CA VAL A 148 14.78 15.96 6.83
C VAL A 148 15.46 14.88 7.67
N ALA A 149 16.24 14.01 7.04
CA ALA A 149 16.98 12.95 7.71
C ALA A 149 17.97 13.50 8.73
N ASP A 150 18.72 14.56 8.42
CA ASP A 150 19.70 15.17 9.34
C ASP A 150 19.03 15.80 10.57
N VAL A 151 17.83 16.35 10.42
CA VAL A 151 17.08 16.95 11.54
C VAL A 151 16.56 15.90 12.50
N VAL A 152 16.15 14.72 12.01
CA VAL A 152 15.61 13.64 12.86
C VAL A 152 16.65 12.61 13.29
N SER A 153 17.74 12.44 12.54
CA SER A 153 18.80 11.50 12.84
C SER A 153 19.52 11.88 14.13
N GLY A 154 19.81 10.89 14.97
CA GLY A 154 20.48 11.09 16.26
C GLY A 154 19.59 11.62 17.39
N LYS A 155 18.30 11.86 17.16
CA LYS A 155 17.34 12.15 18.24
C LYS A 155 17.07 10.91 19.07
N GLN A 156 16.81 11.09 20.36
CA GLN A 156 16.34 9.99 21.20
C GLN A 156 14.99 9.48 20.72
N GLY A 157 14.81 8.17 20.70
CA GLY A 157 13.58 7.55 20.20
C GLY A 157 13.60 7.23 18.69
N VAL A 158 14.61 7.68 17.95
CA VAL A 158 14.83 7.32 16.53
C VAL A 158 15.93 6.26 16.46
N GLU A 159 15.60 5.09 15.92
CA GLU A 159 16.58 4.03 15.69
C GLU A 159 17.38 4.29 14.40
N GLU A 160 16.68 4.52 13.30
CA GLU A 160 17.28 4.71 11.99
C GLU A 160 16.36 5.56 11.10
N VAL A 161 16.97 6.30 10.17
CA VAL A 161 16.24 7.00 9.11
C VAL A 161 16.61 6.36 7.78
N GLN A 162 15.63 5.75 7.11
CA GLN A 162 15.80 5.08 5.84
C GLN A 162 15.22 5.90 4.70
N ASP A 163 15.98 6.02 3.61
CA ASP A 163 15.48 6.49 2.31
C ASP A 163 14.82 5.32 1.58
N GLN A 164 13.60 5.53 1.08
CA GLN A 164 12.77 4.51 0.44
C GLN A 164 12.74 4.62 -1.10
N ARG A 165 13.67 5.37 -1.70
CA ARG A 165 13.82 5.53 -3.16
C ARG A 165 14.36 4.30 -3.90
#